data_AF-A0A963EUA6-F1
#
_entry.id   AF-A0A963EUA6-F1
#
_cell.length_a   1.000
_cell.length_b   1.000
_cell.length_c   1.000
_cell.angle_alpha   90.00
_cell.angle_beta   90.00
_cell.angle_gamma   90.00
#
_symmetry.space_group_name_H-M   'P 1'
#
loop_
_entity.id
_entity.type
_entity.pdbx_description
1 polymer ?
#
loop_
_entity_poly.entity_id
_entity_poly.type
_entity_poly.pdbx_seq_one_letter_code
_entity_poly.pdbx_strand_id
1 'polypeptide(L)' 'MRFCRDPLLLLLLTILAISLLAFMAGVLPYPFGLLILSAFILARIFQMH' A
#
# COMPACT_ATOMS: atom_id res chain seq x y z
N MET A 1 19.84 -0.75 2.59
CA MET A 1 18.82 -0.42 1.57
C MET A 1 18.22 -1.70 0.96
N ARG A 2 17.50 -2.52 1.74
CA ARG A 2 16.84 -3.75 1.24
C ARG A 2 15.46 -3.50 0.61
N PHE A 3 14.82 -2.38 0.97
CA PHE A 3 13.49 -1.98 0.49
C PHE A 3 13.30 -1.97 -1.04
N CYS A 4 14.30 -1.55 -1.81
CA CYS A 4 14.20 -1.50 -3.27
C CYS A 4 14.37 -2.86 -3.96
N ARG A 5 14.75 -3.93 -3.23
CA ARG A 5 14.94 -5.27 -3.79
C ARG A 5 13.70 -6.15 -3.71
N ASP A 6 12.65 -5.71 -3.03
CA ASP A 6 11.40 -6.44 -2.90
C ASP A 6 10.38 -5.91 -3.93
N PRO A 7 10.31 -6.51 -5.14
CA PRO A 7 9.39 -6.06 -6.20
C PRO A 7 7.93 -6.10 -5.74
N LEU A 8 7.62 -7.00 -4.81
CA LEU A 8 6.29 -7.15 -4.23
C LEU A 8 5.92 -5.98 -3.31
N LEU A 9 6.89 -5.46 -2.54
CA LEU A 9 6.67 -4.28 -1.68
C LEU A 9 6.48 -3.02 -2.54
N LEU A 10 7.26 -2.88 -3.61
CA LEU A 10 7.10 -1.81 -4.60
C LEU A 10 5.73 -1.86 -5.27
N LEU A 11 5.26 -3.04 -5.67
CA LEU A 11 3.93 -3.24 -6.24
C LEU A 11 2.82 -2.86 -5.24
N LEU A 12 2.94 -3.25 -3.97
CA LEU A 12 1.98 -2.88 -2.94
C LEU A 12 1.92 -1.38 -2.72
N LEU A 13 3.07 -0.70 -2.72
CA LEU A 13 3.15 0.75 -2.58
C LEU A 13 2.51 1.49 -3.76
N THR A 14 2.70 1.01 -5.00
CA THR A 14 2.05 1.61 -6.18
C THR A 14 0.54 1.41 -6.13
N ILE A 15 0.06 0.23 -5.74
CA ILE A 15 -1.38 -0.03 -5.55
C ILE A 15 -1.96 0.87 -4.44
N LEU A 16 -1.23 1.07 -3.34
CA LEU A 16 -1.66 1.99 -2.27
C LEU A 16 -1.80 3.41 -2.81
N ALA A 17 -0.81 3.91 -3.54
CA ALA A 17 -0.82 5.25 -4.11
C ALA A 17 -1.98 5.46 -5.08
N ILE A 18 -2.21 4.50 -5.99
CA ILE A 18 -3.33 4.55 -6.95
C ILE A 18 -4.67 4.54 -6.21
N SER A 19 -4.81 3.66 -5.21
CA SER A 19 -6.04 3.56 -4.42
C SER A 19 -6.31 4.84 -3.63
N LEU A 20 -5.26 5.51 -3.14
CA LEU A 20 -5.37 6.77 -2.42
C LEU A 20 -5.84 7.89 -3.36
N LEU A 21 -5.26 7.95 -4.57
CA LEU A 21 -5.68 8.90 -5.61
C LEU A 21 -7.13 8.66 -6.04
N ALA A 22 -7.53 7.40 -6.23
CA ALA A 22 -8.90 7.04 -6.58
C ALA A 22 -9.90 7.41 -5.46
N PHE A 23 -9.50 7.28 -4.19
CA PHE A 23 -10.30 7.72 -3.04
C PHE A 23 -10.42 9.25 -2.99
N MET A 24 -9.31 9.97 -3.17
CA MET A 24 -9.32 11.45 -3.23
C MET A 24 -10.14 11.98 -4.41
N ALA A 25 -10.17 11.27 -5.53
CA ALA A 25 -10.99 11.59 -6.70
C ALA A 25 -12.49 11.25 -6.51
N GLY A 26 -12.89 10.68 -5.38
CA GLY A 26 -14.28 10.28 -5.10
C GLY A 26 -14.76 9.06 -5.92
N VAL A 27 -13.85 8.37 -6.61
CA VAL A 27 -14.16 7.16 -7.39
C VAL A 27 -14.38 5.96 -6.45
N LEU A 28 -13.65 5.94 -5.34
CA LEU A 28 -13.69 4.86 -4.36
C LEU A 28 -14.53 5.31 -3.15
N PRO A 29 -15.72 4.73 -2.93
CA PRO A 29 -16.65 5.20 -1.90
C PRO A 29 -16.25 4.81 -0.48
N TYR A 30 -15.36 3.82 -0.31
CA TYR A 30 -15.05 3.26 1.00
C TYR A 30 -13.54 3.06 1.23
N PRO A 31 -12.96 3.64 2.30
CA PRO A 31 -11.51 3.66 2.52
C PRO A 31 -10.95 2.39 3.18
N PHE A 32 -11.78 1.38 3.48
CA PHE A 32 -11.33 0.21 4.24
C PHE A 32 -10.26 -0.62 3.51
N GLY A 33 -10.31 -0.65 2.17
CA GLY A 33 -9.24 -1.23 1.37
C GLY A 33 -7.89 -0.56 1.63
N LEU A 34 -7.84 0.77 1.78
CA LEU A 34 -6.62 1.52 2.09
C LEU A 34 -6.07 1.20 3.48
N LEU A 35 -6.97 1.07 4.46
CA LEU A 35 -6.59 0.71 5.83
C LEU A 35 -5.98 -0.70 5.89
N ILE A 36 -6.59 -1.68 5.22
CA ILE A 36 -6.05 -3.04 5.17
C ILE A 36 -4.71 -3.05 4.42
N LEU A 37 -4.64 -2.39 3.27
CA LEU A 37 -3.45 -2.39 2.43
C LEU A 37 -2.27 -1.72 3.15
N SER A 38 -2.51 -0.61 3.86
CA SER A 38 -1.49 0.07 4.66
C SER A 38 -1.02 -0.79 5.84
N ALA A 39 -1.94 -1.43 6.58
CA ALA A 39 -1.58 -2.35 7.66
C ALA A 39 -0.76 -3.55 7.16
N PHE A 40 -1.10 -4.10 6.00
CA PHE A 40 -0.36 -5.19 5.37
C PHE A 40 1.07 -4.78 4.97
N ILE A 41 1.22 -3.60 4.36
CA ILE A 41 2.54 -3.04 4.01
C ILE A 41 3.40 -2.84 5.27
N LEU A 42 2.81 -2.26 6.33
CA LEU A 42 3.48 -2.09 7.62
C LEU A 42 3.93 -3.43 8.20
N ALA A 43 3.05 -4.42 8.27
CA ALA A 43 3.40 -5.77 8.74
C ALA A 43 4.53 -6.39 7.92
N ARG A 44 4.52 -6.17 6.60
CA ARG A 44 5.56 -6.69 5.72
C ARG A 44 6.91 -6.00 5.89
N ILE A 45 6.90 -4.70 6.17
CA ILE A 45 8.10 -3.93 6.51
C ILE A 45 8.70 -4.43 7.83
N PHE A 46 7.87 -4.61 8.87
CA PHE A 46 8.31 -5.11 10.17
C PHE A 46 8.84 -6.54 10.09
N GLN A 47 8.27 -7.39 9.24
CA GLN A 47 8.76 -8.75 9.03
C GLN A 47 10.14 -8.80 8.34
N MET A 48 10.52 -7.76 7.60
CA MET A 48 11.81 -7.68 6.89
C MET A 48 12.95 -7.10 7.74
N HIS A 49 12.65 -6.57 8.93
CA HIS A 49 13.60 -6.03 9.90
C HIS A 49 13.96 -7.08 10.95
#